data_AF-A0A7Z9M8J5-F1
#
_entry.id   AF-A0A7Z9M8J5-F1
#
_cell.length_a   1.000
_cell.length_b   1.000
_cell.length_c   1.000
_cell.angle_alpha   90.00
_cell.angle_beta   90.00
_cell.angle_gamma   90.00
#
_symmetry.space_group_name_H-M   'P 1'
#
loop_
_entity.id
_entity.type
_entity.pdbx_description
1 polymer ?
#
loop_
_entity_poly.entity_id
_entity_poly.type
_entity_poly.pdbx_seq_one_letter_code
_entity_poly.pdbx_strand_id
1 'polypeptide(L)'
;RGARLVVSVDTAAMHLAVAAGTQTLCLASAAYVGEIIPYAAEITPDNVTFIYTRIECQGCLGNCVLSTERGMFPCVSRILQSEVLDKVQKLLGVN
;
A
#
# COMPACT_ATOMS: atom_id res chain seq x y z
N ARG A 1 -1.78 7.44 -18.56
CA ARG A 1 -1.06 8.60 -17.96
C ARG A 1 -2.02 9.78 -17.91
N GLY A 2 -2.14 10.46 -16.77
CA GLY A 2 -3.08 11.58 -16.61
C GLY A 2 -3.47 11.88 -15.15
N ALA A 3 -3.44 10.87 -14.28
CA ALA A 3 -3.58 11.09 -12.83
C ALA A 3 -2.28 11.66 -12.25
N ARG A 4 -2.40 12.60 -11.30
CA ARG A 4 -1.27 13.13 -10.53
C ARG A 4 -0.79 12.17 -9.44
N LEU A 5 -1.71 11.39 -8.88
CA LEU A 5 -1.47 10.37 -7.87
C LEU A 5 -2.50 9.25 -8.06
N VAL A 6 -2.05 8.01 -7.97
CA VAL A 6 -2.91 6.82 -7.85
C VAL A 6 -2.83 6.34 -6.41
N VAL A 7 -3.97 6.26 -5.73
CA VAL A 7 -4.09 5.58 -4.43
C VAL A 7 -4.77 4.25 -4.69
N SER A 8 -4.14 3.15 -4.30
CA SER A 8 -4.65 1.80 -4.55
C SER A 8 -4.17 0.82 -3.47
N VAL A 9 -4.67 -0.40 -3.53
CA VAL A 9 -4.23 -1.54 -2.71
C VAL A 9 -3.24 -2.41 -3.50
N ASP A 10 -2.64 -3.40 -2.86
CA ASP A 10 -1.68 -4.39 -3.39
C ASP A 10 -2.29 -5.35 -4.44
N THR A 11 -2.84 -4.78 -5.52
CA THR A 11 -3.42 -5.47 -6.68
C THR A 11 -2.65 -5.13 -7.95
N ALA A 12 -2.90 -5.87 -9.03
CA ALA A 12 -2.32 -5.61 -10.35
C ALA A 12 -2.48 -4.16 -10.84
N ALA A 13 -3.59 -3.49 -10.48
CA ALA A 13 -3.82 -2.10 -10.86
C ALA A 13 -2.78 -1.14 -10.26
N MET A 14 -2.36 -1.39 -9.01
CA MET A 14 -1.30 -0.61 -8.36
C MET A 14 0.04 -0.83 -9.05
N HIS A 15 0.42 -2.09 -9.31
CA HIS A 15 1.65 -2.42 -10.01
C HIS A 15 1.70 -1.78 -11.41
N LEU A 16 0.58 -1.79 -12.13
CA LEU A 16 0.46 -1.14 -13.45
C LEU A 16 0.63 0.38 -13.35
N ALA A 17 0.07 1.03 -12.32
CA ALA A 17 0.26 2.46 -12.11
C ALA A 17 1.73 2.83 -11.88
N VAL A 18 2.44 2.01 -11.10
CA VAL A 18 3.88 2.15 -10.89
C VAL A 18 4.64 1.97 -12.20
N ALA A 19 4.39 0.88 -12.94
CA ALA A 19 5.03 0.59 -14.22
C ALA A 19 4.77 1.67 -15.28
N ALA A 20 3.60 2.31 -15.25
CA ALA A 20 3.26 3.44 -16.13
C ALA A 20 3.99 4.75 -15.77
N GLY A 21 4.74 4.78 -14.66
CA GLY A 21 5.45 5.95 -14.15
C GLY A 21 4.57 6.97 -13.45
N THR A 22 3.37 6.57 -12.98
CA THR A 22 2.48 7.47 -12.23
C THR A 22 2.85 7.44 -10.76
N GLN A 23 2.87 8.60 -10.07
CA GLN A 23 3.05 8.62 -8.62
C GLN A 23 1.98 7.75 -7.95
N THR A 24 2.39 6.81 -7.12
CA THR A 24 1.50 5.78 -6.57
C THR A 24 1.68 5.66 -5.06
N LEU A 25 0.57 5.69 -4.33
CA LEU A 25 0.49 5.37 -2.92
C LEU A 25 -0.26 4.04 -2.77
N CYS A 26 0.43 3.03 -2.24
CA CYS A 26 -0.16 1.72 -1.97
C CYS A 26 -0.55 1.62 -0.49
N LEU A 27 -1.85 1.40 -0.23
CA LEU A 27 -2.39 1.04 1.08
C LEU A 27 -2.41 -0.49 1.16
N ALA A 28 -1.24 -1.08 1.44
CA ALA A 28 -1.03 -2.50 1.31
C ALA A 28 -1.58 -3.26 2.53
N SER A 29 -2.18 -4.41 2.27
CA SER A 29 -2.37 -5.41 3.31
C SER A 29 -1.00 -5.97 3.75
N ALA A 30 -0.95 -6.61 4.91
CA ALA A 30 0.23 -7.39 5.30
C ALA A 30 0.32 -8.76 4.59
N ALA A 31 -0.69 -9.13 3.79
CA ALA A 31 -0.83 -10.48 3.26
C ALA A 31 0.29 -10.86 2.28
N TYR A 32 0.76 -9.89 1.49
CA TYR A 32 1.74 -10.11 0.44
C TYR A 32 3.11 -9.47 0.73
N VAL A 33 3.35 -9.12 2.00
CA VAL A 33 4.66 -8.60 2.40
C VAL A 33 5.70 -9.69 2.23
N GLY A 34 6.77 -9.39 1.49
CA GLY A 34 7.83 -10.34 1.14
C GLY A 34 7.63 -11.07 -0.19
N GLU A 35 6.47 -10.90 -0.83
CA GLU A 35 6.15 -11.49 -2.15
C GLU A 35 6.09 -10.43 -3.24
N ILE A 36 5.15 -9.48 -3.13
CA ILE A 36 4.93 -8.44 -4.14
C ILE A 36 5.04 -7.02 -3.59
N ILE A 37 5.08 -6.85 -2.27
CA ILE A 37 5.24 -5.54 -1.60
C ILE A 37 6.05 -5.66 -0.30
N PRO A 38 6.66 -4.56 0.19
CA PRO A 38 7.26 -3.57 -0.70
C PRO A 38 8.19 -4.26 -1.71
N TYR A 39 8.43 -3.64 -2.86
CA TYR A 39 9.43 -4.19 -3.79
C TYR A 39 10.80 -4.28 -3.11
N ALA A 40 11.66 -5.14 -3.64
CA ALA A 40 13.05 -5.20 -3.20
C ALA A 40 13.71 -3.83 -3.41
N ALA A 41 14.58 -3.42 -2.48
CA ALA A 41 15.13 -2.07 -2.45
C ALA A 41 15.89 -1.72 -3.73
N GLU A 42 16.52 -2.71 -4.35
CA GLU A 42 17.33 -2.61 -5.57
C GLU A 42 16.49 -2.29 -6.82
N ILE A 43 15.19 -2.54 -6.78
CA ILE A 43 14.27 -2.37 -7.92
C ILE A 43 13.11 -1.42 -7.63
N THR A 44 13.03 -0.87 -6.42
CA THR A 44 11.92 0.02 -6.03
C THR A 44 12.07 1.36 -6.75
N PRO A 45 11.14 1.78 -7.61
CA PRO A 45 11.22 3.08 -8.26
C PRO A 45 10.74 4.20 -7.32
N ASP A 46 11.22 5.42 -7.54
CA ASP A 46 10.89 6.59 -6.70
C ASP A 46 9.40 6.98 -6.72
N ASN A 47 8.65 6.52 -7.73
CA ASN A 47 7.25 6.87 -7.92
C ASN A 47 6.27 6.00 -7.11
N VAL A 48 6.74 5.17 -6.17
CA VAL A 48 5.87 4.38 -5.30
C VAL A 48 6.17 4.58 -3.82
N THR A 49 5.12 4.65 -3.00
CA THR A 49 5.21 4.64 -1.54
C THR A 49 4.24 3.59 -1.02
N PHE A 50 4.69 2.75 -0.08
CA PHE A 50 3.88 1.71 0.56
C PHE A 50 3.57 2.09 2.01
N ILE A 51 2.31 1.96 2.41
CA ILE A 51 1.87 1.98 3.81
C ILE A 51 1.33 0.59 4.12
N TYR A 52 1.86 -0.06 5.16
CA TYR A 52 1.32 -1.32 5.68
C TYR A 52 1.59 -1.43 7.17
N THR A 53 0.69 -2.09 7.89
CA THR A 53 0.88 -2.41 9.31
C THR A 53 1.58 -3.76 9.45
N ARG A 54 2.76 -3.77 10.10
CA ARG A 54 3.41 -5.01 10.51
C ARG A 54 2.56 -5.74 11.55
N ILE A 55 2.36 -7.03 11.35
CA ILE A 55 1.54 -7.88 12.21
C ILE A 55 2.04 -9.32 12.16
N GLU A 56 1.65 -10.15 13.13
CA GLU A 56 2.14 -11.53 13.27
C GLU A 56 1.82 -12.44 12.08
N CYS A 57 0.68 -12.24 11.39
CA CYS A 57 0.29 -13.03 10.22
C CYS A 57 0.78 -12.42 8.89
N GLN A 58 1.81 -11.58 8.92
CA GLN A 58 2.38 -11.00 7.71
C GLN A 58 2.87 -12.10 6.75
N GLY A 59 2.58 -11.95 5.45
CA GLY A 59 2.87 -12.97 4.44
C GLY A 59 1.83 -14.10 4.36
N CYS A 60 0.63 -13.92 4.93
CA CYS A 60 -0.41 -14.97 4.95
C CYS A 60 -1.07 -15.28 3.59
N LEU A 61 -0.78 -14.51 2.54
CA LEU A 61 -1.39 -14.67 1.20
C LEU A 61 -2.94 -14.63 1.22
N GLY A 62 -3.50 -13.86 2.16
CA GLY A 62 -4.94 -13.70 2.32
C GLY A 62 -5.59 -14.71 3.29
N ASN A 63 -4.86 -15.73 3.75
CA ASN A 63 -5.33 -16.69 4.74
C ASN A 63 -5.20 -16.11 6.16
N CYS A 64 -5.93 -15.03 6.45
CA CYS A 64 -5.85 -14.34 7.72
C CYS A 64 -6.40 -15.21 8.87
N VAL A 65 -5.58 -15.41 9.91
CA VAL A 65 -5.95 -16.18 11.12
C VAL A 65 -6.56 -15.32 12.22
N LEU A 66 -6.57 -13.99 12.02
CA LEU A 66 -7.02 -13.03 13.02
C LEU A 66 -8.47 -12.64 12.77
N SER A 67 -9.19 -12.33 13.85
CA SER A 67 -10.54 -11.80 13.75
C SER A 67 -10.54 -10.42 13.10
N THR A 68 -11.59 -10.12 12.34
CA THR A 68 -11.76 -8.82 11.70
C THR A 68 -11.96 -7.70 12.72
N GLU A 69 -11.44 -6.52 12.42
CA GLU A 69 -11.70 -5.28 13.15
C GLU A 69 -12.52 -4.34 12.29
N ARG A 70 -13.69 -3.89 12.78
CA ARG A 70 -14.62 -3.03 12.00
C ARG A 70 -14.95 -3.62 10.62
N GLY A 71 -15.07 -4.96 10.54
CA GLY A 71 -15.35 -5.68 9.28
C GLY A 71 -14.18 -5.76 8.30
N MET A 72 -12.97 -5.39 8.70
CA MET A 72 -11.75 -5.43 7.87
C MET A 72 -10.69 -6.36 8.47
N PHE A 73 -9.75 -6.81 7.65
CA PHE A 73 -8.56 -7.49 8.16
C PHE A 73 -7.72 -6.55 9.05
N PRO A 74 -7.17 -7.02 10.19
CA PRO A 74 -6.44 -6.16 11.13
C PRO A 74 -5.27 -5.37 10.53
N CYS A 75 -4.58 -5.93 9.53
CA CYS A 75 -3.47 -5.24 8.87
C CYS A 75 -3.91 -4.07 7.97
N VAL A 76 -5.18 -4.05 7.55
CA VAL A 76 -5.77 -2.95 6.78
C VAL A 76 -6.50 -1.98 7.72
N SER A 77 -7.25 -2.50 8.69
CA SER A 77 -8.01 -1.68 9.64
C SER A 77 -7.14 -0.71 10.44
N ARG A 78 -5.88 -1.07 10.68
CA ARG A 78 -4.90 -0.32 11.47
C ARG A 78 -4.07 0.68 10.66
N ILE A 79 -4.29 0.78 9.34
CA ILE A 79 -3.77 1.88 8.54
C ILE A 79 -4.51 3.16 8.97
N LEU A 80 -3.76 4.15 9.46
CA LEU A 80 -4.35 5.38 10.01
C LEU A 80 -4.76 6.32 8.88
N GLN A 81 -6.02 6.79 8.91
CA GLN A 81 -6.52 7.73 7.92
C GLN A 81 -5.70 9.02 7.87
N SER A 82 -5.23 9.53 9.02
CA SER A 82 -4.35 10.71 9.09
C SER A 82 -3.04 10.49 8.34
N GLU A 83 -2.39 9.34 8.54
CA GLU A 83 -1.16 8.98 7.84
C GLU A 83 -1.37 8.95 6.31
N VAL A 84 -2.49 8.38 5.86
CA VAL A 84 -2.85 8.36 4.43
C VAL A 84 -3.01 9.77 3.89
N LEU A 85 -3.78 10.63 4.56
CA LEU A 85 -4.03 12.01 4.13
C LEU A 85 -2.74 12.85 4.12
N ASP A 86 -1.87 12.69 5.10
CA ASP A 86 -0.57 13.36 5.15
C ASP A 86 0.34 12.92 3.99
N LYS A 87 0.36 11.62 3.68
CA LYS A 87 1.12 11.11 2.53
C LYS A 87 0.54 11.58 1.20
N VAL A 88 -0.78 11.61 1.05
CA VAL A 88 -1.43 12.13 -0.16
C VAL A 88 -1.05 13.59 -0.39
N GLN A 89 -1.14 14.44 0.64
CA GLN A 89 -0.75 15.85 0.56
C GLN A 89 0.72 16.02 0.16
N LYS A 90 1.61 15.30 0.84
CA LYS A 90 3.05 15.30 0.53
C LYS A 90 3.36 14.87 -0.91
N LEU A 91 2.73 13.80 -1.39
CA LEU A 91 2.95 13.27 -2.73
C LEU A 91 2.34 14.17 -3.83
N LEU A 92 1.27 14.89 -3.53
CA LEU A 92 0.70 15.89 -4.43
C LEU A 92 1.41 17.24 -4.36
N GLY A 93 2.27 17.47 -3.37
CA GLY A 93 2.94 18.77 -3.17
C GLY A 93 1.98 19.88 -2.75
N VAL A 94 0.91 19.54 -2.02
CA VAL A 94 -0.06 20.51 -1.49
C VAL A 94 0.20 20.61 0.01
N ASN A 95 0.60 21.80 0.48
CA ASN A 95 0.79 22.12 1.90
C ASN A 95 -0.46 22.77 2.47
#